data_AF-T1D3H3-F1
#
_entry.id   AF-T1D3H3-F1
#
_cell.length_a   1.000
_cell.length_b   1.000
_cell.length_c   1.000
_cell.angle_alpha   90.00
_cell.angle_beta   90.00
_cell.angle_gamma   90.00
#
_symmetry.space_group_name_H-M   'P 1'
#
loop_
_entity.id
_entity.type
_entity.pdbx_description
1 polymer ?
#
loop_
_entity_poly.entity_id
_entity_poly.type
_entity_poly.pdbx_seq_one_letter_code
_entity_poly.pdbx_strand_id
1 'polypeptide(L)'
;RYLILPGVRLPHLASKVLALCMRRLSCDWEERYGHPILFVETFVDPSRFLGTCYRAAGFRDLGETKGYRRNAGRYDYHGEVKRIFVRPLRKDALRLLSSPDHLPIFQTKEARVPVKALSQKDIQSLMDDLSRVTDPRKRRGIRHSQTSLVATLVCAILSGACHTLAMAEWAKNLSNALKKRLGYRRHPETKVWIAPSEPTLRRALQSLDVLKVEQAISGWLTRILAKSGLAEDGKVLSVDGKTVRGASKAEGGQK
;
A
#
# COMPACT_ATOMS: atom_id res chain seq x y z
N ARG A 1 -2.68 9.53 -17.00
CA ARG A 1 -2.37 10.02 -18.36
C ARG A 1 -2.50 11.54 -18.33
N TYR A 2 -1.52 12.27 -18.86
CA TYR A 2 -1.56 13.73 -18.92
C TYR A 2 -2.20 14.15 -20.26
N LEU A 3 -3.25 14.97 -20.21
CA LEU A 3 -4.05 15.32 -21.39
C LEU A 3 -4.48 16.78 -21.28
N ILE A 4 -4.31 17.53 -22.36
CA ILE A 4 -5.02 18.79 -22.59
C ILE A 4 -6.19 18.47 -23.52
N LEU A 5 -7.40 18.89 -23.14
CA LEU A 5 -8.60 18.59 -23.92
C LEU A 5 -8.53 19.24 -25.31
N PRO A 6 -9.08 18.57 -26.35
CA PRO A 6 -9.23 19.16 -27.66
C PRO A 6 -9.94 20.53 -27.59
N GLY A 7 -9.52 21.47 -28.43
CA GLY A 7 -10.06 22.85 -28.46
C GLY A 7 -9.34 23.84 -27.53
N VAL A 8 -8.55 23.38 -26.56
CA VAL A 8 -7.75 24.28 -25.70
C VAL A 8 -6.37 24.51 -26.31
N ARG A 9 -6.12 25.73 -26.79
CA ARG A 9 -4.81 26.16 -27.31
C ARG A 9 -4.33 27.41 -26.58
N LEU A 10 -3.68 27.18 -25.43
CA LEU A 10 -3.05 28.24 -24.65
C LEU A 10 -1.53 28.02 -24.61
N PRO A 11 -0.71 29.03 -24.94
CA PRO A 11 0.74 28.92 -24.86
C PRO A 11 1.18 28.47 -23.46
N HIS A 12 2.10 27.49 -23.43
CA HIS A 12 2.72 26.97 -22.20
C HIS A 12 1.77 26.38 -21.15
N LEU A 13 0.47 26.22 -21.45
CA LEU A 13 -0.51 25.67 -20.50
C LEU A 13 -0.07 24.30 -20.00
N ALA A 14 0.38 23.44 -20.93
CA ALA A 14 0.79 22.08 -20.62
C ALA A 14 1.95 22.06 -19.62
N SER A 15 3.03 22.80 -19.89
CA SER A 15 4.18 22.84 -18.97
C SER A 15 3.83 23.53 -17.65
N LYS A 16 2.98 24.56 -17.66
CA LYS A 16 2.54 25.29 -16.45
C LYS A 16 1.71 24.40 -15.51
N VAL A 17 0.69 23.73 -16.03
CA VAL A 17 -0.13 22.79 -15.24
C VAL A 17 0.73 21.65 -14.71
N LEU A 18 1.58 21.07 -15.56
CA LEU A 18 2.48 20.00 -15.14
C LEU A 18 3.40 20.45 -14.01
N ALA A 19 4.02 21.64 -14.12
CA ALA A 19 4.88 22.20 -13.08
C ALA A 19 4.14 22.44 -11.76
N LEU A 20 2.88 22.93 -11.82
CA LEU A 20 2.03 23.09 -10.64
C LEU A 20 1.74 21.74 -9.96
N CYS A 21 1.37 20.72 -10.72
CA CYS A 21 1.14 19.38 -10.18
C CYS A 21 2.40 18.81 -9.53
N MET A 22 3.57 18.92 -10.18
CA MET A 22 4.82 18.37 -9.64
C MET A 22 5.24 19.03 -8.31
N ARG A 23 4.89 20.29 -8.07
CA ARG A 23 5.21 20.99 -6.80
C ARG A 23 4.46 20.41 -5.61
N ARG A 24 3.26 19.89 -5.82
CA ARG A 24 2.39 19.40 -4.73
C ARG A 24 2.36 17.88 -4.63
N LEU A 25 2.62 17.18 -5.73
CA LEU A 25 2.43 15.75 -5.86
C LEU A 25 2.99 14.93 -4.69
N SER A 26 4.23 15.20 -4.25
CA SER A 26 4.80 14.45 -3.13
C SER A 26 4.08 14.72 -1.81
N CYS A 27 3.70 15.97 -1.53
CA CYS A 27 3.00 16.34 -0.31
C CYS A 27 1.58 15.79 -0.30
N ASP A 28 0.84 15.98 -1.39
CA ASP A 28 -0.52 15.45 -1.54
C ASP A 28 -0.53 13.90 -1.42
N TRP A 29 0.52 13.23 -1.93
CA TRP A 29 0.69 11.78 -1.79
C TRP A 29 1.03 11.38 -0.35
N GLU A 30 1.92 12.12 0.31
CA GLU A 30 2.29 11.85 1.70
C GLU A 30 1.12 12.03 2.66
N GLU A 31 0.29 13.06 2.45
CA GLU A 31 -0.94 13.28 3.20
C GLU A 31 -1.91 12.10 3.05
N ARG A 32 -2.00 11.51 1.85
CA ARG A 32 -2.94 10.41 1.58
C ARG A 32 -2.41 9.03 1.96
N TYR A 33 -1.12 8.78 1.78
CA TYR A 33 -0.51 7.44 1.85
C TYR A 33 0.58 7.31 2.92
N GLY A 34 0.88 8.39 3.65
CA GLY A 34 1.79 8.39 4.80
C GLY A 34 3.28 8.29 4.44
N HIS A 35 3.66 8.47 3.18
CA HIS A 35 5.04 8.53 2.73
C HIS A 35 5.17 9.40 1.46
N PRO A 36 6.34 9.98 1.13
CA PRO A 36 6.50 10.85 -0.03
C PRO A 36 6.70 10.09 -1.34
N ILE A 37 6.53 10.79 -2.48
CA ILE A 37 7.06 10.38 -3.78
C ILE A 37 8.36 11.12 -4.03
N LEU A 38 9.43 10.41 -4.36
CA LEU A 38 10.73 11.04 -4.62
C LEU A 38 10.93 11.43 -6.08
N PHE A 39 10.27 10.70 -6.99
CA PHE A 39 10.63 10.69 -8.40
C PHE A 39 9.42 10.38 -9.28
N VAL A 40 9.34 11.01 -10.44
CA VAL A 40 8.33 10.73 -11.45
C VAL A 40 8.98 10.36 -12.77
N GLU A 41 8.37 9.42 -13.47
CA GLU A 41 8.74 9.02 -14.83
C GLU A 41 7.52 9.09 -15.77
N THR A 42 7.80 9.29 -17.05
CA THR A 42 6.80 9.22 -18.11
C THR A 42 7.44 8.80 -19.42
N PHE A 43 6.63 8.22 -20.30
CA PHE A 43 7.05 7.73 -21.61
C PHE A 43 6.34 8.54 -22.69
N VAL A 44 7.11 9.10 -23.62
CA VAL A 44 6.60 9.87 -24.75
C VAL A 44 6.91 9.14 -26.03
N ASP A 45 5.90 8.89 -26.84
CA ASP A 45 6.06 8.36 -28.18
C ASP A 45 6.57 9.49 -29.11
N PRO A 46 7.84 9.43 -29.57
CA PRO A 46 8.44 10.47 -30.38
C PRO A 46 7.80 10.61 -31.76
N SER A 47 7.10 9.58 -32.25
CA SER A 47 6.37 9.66 -33.52
C SER A 47 5.14 10.59 -33.44
N ARG A 48 4.63 10.82 -32.22
CA ARG A 48 3.43 11.63 -31.97
C ARG A 48 3.74 12.95 -31.30
N PHE A 49 4.67 12.95 -30.35
CA PHE A 49 4.97 14.12 -29.52
C PHE A 49 6.46 14.18 -29.21
N LEU A 50 7.04 15.38 -29.30
CA LEU A 50 8.46 15.59 -28.96
C LEU A 50 8.73 15.62 -27.44
N GLY A 51 7.69 15.72 -26.61
CA GLY A 51 7.82 15.83 -25.15
C GLY A 51 8.25 17.21 -24.65
N THR A 52 8.08 18.25 -25.46
CA THR A 52 8.50 19.63 -25.16
C THR A 52 7.94 20.15 -23.83
N CYS A 53 6.69 19.83 -23.50
CA CYS A 53 6.08 20.24 -22.23
C CYS A 53 6.77 19.64 -21.02
N TYR A 54 7.28 18.41 -21.11
CA TYR A 54 8.05 17.76 -20.04
C TYR A 54 9.41 18.44 -19.86
N ARG A 55 10.14 18.69 -20.96
CA ARG A 55 11.41 19.44 -20.92
C ARG A 55 11.23 20.82 -20.30
N ALA A 56 10.22 21.56 -20.74
CA ALA A 56 9.89 22.88 -20.20
C ALA A 56 9.46 22.83 -18.73
N ALA A 57 8.89 21.71 -18.28
CA ALA A 57 8.58 21.46 -16.87
C ALA A 57 9.75 20.84 -16.09
N GLY A 58 10.99 20.91 -16.59
CA GLY A 58 12.19 20.46 -15.85
C GLY A 58 12.36 18.94 -15.77
N PHE A 59 11.75 18.17 -16.67
CA PHE A 59 12.07 16.75 -16.82
C PHE A 59 13.35 16.58 -17.63
N ARG A 60 14.18 15.63 -17.21
CA ARG A 60 15.36 15.17 -17.93
C ARG A 60 14.99 14.04 -18.88
N ASP A 61 15.49 14.12 -20.11
CA ASP A 61 15.41 13.04 -21.08
C ASP A 61 16.50 12.01 -20.77
N LEU A 62 16.12 10.75 -20.54
CA LEU A 62 17.06 9.63 -20.30
C LEU A 62 17.34 8.79 -21.54
N GLY A 63 16.72 9.12 -22.68
CA GLY A 63 16.85 8.34 -23.91
C GLY A 63 15.66 7.41 -24.15
N GLU A 64 15.91 6.32 -24.84
CA GLU A 64 14.89 5.53 -25.53
C GLU A 64 14.63 4.17 -24.87
N THR A 65 13.36 3.74 -24.91
CA THR A 65 12.98 2.38 -24.53
C THR A 65 13.39 1.38 -25.61
N LYS A 66 13.54 0.10 -25.24
CA LYS A 66 13.92 -0.96 -26.17
C LYS A 66 12.79 -1.45 -27.10
N GLY A 67 11.58 -0.85 -27.06
CA GLY A 67 10.45 -1.26 -27.91
C GLY A 67 9.78 -2.58 -27.53
N TYR A 68 9.72 -2.89 -26.23
CA TYR A 68 9.06 -4.09 -25.70
C TYR A 68 7.79 -3.74 -24.91
N ARG A 69 6.81 -4.65 -24.93
CA ARG A 69 5.60 -4.60 -24.11
C ARG A 69 5.51 -5.84 -23.24
N ARG A 70 5.10 -5.66 -21.99
CA ARG A 70 4.82 -6.77 -21.08
C ARG A 70 3.40 -7.29 -21.34
N ASN A 71 3.28 -8.59 -21.64
CA ASN A 71 2.03 -9.27 -21.89
C ASN A 71 1.99 -10.60 -21.11
N ALA A 72 1.02 -10.75 -20.20
CA ALA A 72 0.84 -11.96 -19.37
C ALA A 72 2.13 -12.53 -18.72
N GLY A 73 3.09 -11.67 -18.36
CA GLY A 73 4.37 -12.08 -17.75
C GLY A 73 5.52 -12.31 -18.73
N ARG A 74 5.28 -12.23 -20.05
CA ARG A 74 6.31 -12.25 -21.10
C ARG A 74 6.56 -10.85 -21.65
N TYR A 75 7.70 -10.66 -22.32
CA TYR A 75 8.04 -9.42 -23.01
C TYR A 75 8.00 -9.68 -24.52
N ASP A 76 7.06 -9.06 -25.21
CA ASP A 76 6.90 -9.15 -26.65
C ASP A 76 7.56 -7.92 -27.29
N TYR A 77 8.45 -8.14 -28.25
CA TYR A 77 9.07 -7.06 -29.01
C TYR A 77 8.09 -6.53 -30.07
N HIS A 78 7.93 -5.22 -30.15
CA HIS A 78 7.05 -4.56 -31.12
C HIS A 78 7.69 -3.36 -31.83
N GLY A 79 8.96 -3.05 -31.55
CA GLY A 79 9.71 -1.98 -32.24
C GLY A 79 9.30 -0.54 -31.92
N GLU A 80 8.13 -0.29 -31.35
CA GLU A 80 7.69 1.07 -30.96
C GLU A 80 8.53 1.63 -29.80
N VAL A 81 9.53 2.44 -30.12
CA VAL A 81 10.43 3.10 -29.17
C VAL A 81 9.75 4.34 -28.57
N LYS A 82 9.97 4.58 -27.27
CA LYS A 82 9.50 5.76 -26.55
C LYS A 82 10.66 6.46 -25.88
N ARG A 83 10.59 7.79 -25.76
CA ARG A 83 11.52 8.54 -24.90
C ARG A 83 11.09 8.52 -23.44
N ILE A 84 12.06 8.34 -22.57
CA ILE A 84 11.88 8.27 -21.11
C ILE A 84 12.21 9.65 -20.54
N PHE A 85 11.22 10.30 -19.96
CA PHE A 85 11.40 11.57 -19.25
C PHE A 85 11.24 11.35 -17.76
N VAL A 86 12.16 11.91 -16.99
CA VAL A 86 12.16 11.77 -15.53
C VAL A 86 12.34 13.09 -14.81
N ARG A 87 11.81 13.18 -13.60
CA ARG A 87 12.01 14.36 -12.74
C ARG A 87 12.06 13.97 -11.26
N PRO A 88 13.16 14.29 -10.55
CA PRO A 88 13.18 14.31 -9.09
C PRO A 88 12.19 15.33 -8.54
N LEU A 89 11.40 14.94 -7.53
CA LEU A 89 10.54 15.86 -6.79
C LEU A 89 11.26 16.48 -5.58
N ARG A 90 12.46 15.98 -5.25
CA ARG A 90 13.30 16.41 -4.13
C ARG A 90 14.76 16.48 -4.56
N LYS A 91 15.54 17.36 -3.92
CA LYS A 91 16.97 17.51 -4.22
C LYS A 91 17.79 16.25 -3.91
N ASP A 92 17.40 15.53 -2.87
CA ASP A 92 18.09 14.33 -2.38
C ASP A 92 17.49 13.01 -2.92
N ALA A 93 16.51 13.08 -3.84
CA ALA A 93 15.78 11.92 -4.34
C ALA A 93 16.69 10.81 -4.90
N LEU A 94 17.72 11.18 -5.68
CA LEU A 94 18.63 10.19 -6.27
C LEU A 94 19.50 9.51 -5.21
N ARG A 95 20.04 10.27 -4.25
CA ARG A 95 20.81 9.71 -3.12
C ARG A 95 19.96 8.71 -2.33
N LEU A 96 18.71 9.08 -2.09
CA LEU A 96 17.74 8.23 -1.40
C LEU A 96 17.43 6.96 -2.21
N LEU A 97 17.08 7.08 -3.48
CA LEU A 97 16.75 5.93 -4.32
C LEU A 97 17.94 4.98 -4.58
N SER A 98 19.16 5.50 -4.53
CA SER A 98 20.39 4.70 -4.65
C SER A 98 20.89 4.15 -3.31
N SER A 99 20.21 4.44 -2.20
CA SER A 99 20.59 3.92 -0.88
C SER A 99 20.30 2.42 -0.80
N PRO A 100 21.24 1.59 -0.29
CA PRO A 100 21.00 0.16 -0.12
C PRO A 100 19.97 -0.13 0.98
N ASP A 101 19.77 0.81 1.91
CA ASP A 101 18.90 0.63 3.07
C ASP A 101 17.44 1.03 2.83
N HIS A 102 16.57 0.37 3.58
CA HIS A 102 15.16 0.73 3.71
C HIS A 102 15.01 2.14 4.31
N LEU A 103 14.61 3.12 3.49
CA LEU A 103 14.60 4.50 3.94
C LEU A 103 13.44 4.78 4.93
N PRO A 104 13.72 5.40 6.09
CA PRO A 104 12.69 5.76 7.07
C PRO A 104 11.58 6.66 6.51
N ILE A 105 11.87 7.45 5.48
CA ILE A 105 10.86 8.32 4.84
C ILE A 105 9.73 7.53 4.18
N PHE A 106 9.93 6.26 3.84
CA PHE A 106 8.88 5.36 3.35
C PHE A 106 8.15 4.61 4.48
N GLN A 107 8.52 4.87 5.72
CA GLN A 107 7.82 4.33 6.88
C GLN A 107 6.69 5.27 7.25
N THR A 108 5.46 4.76 7.15
CA THR A 108 4.26 5.42 7.67
C THR A 108 4.42 5.68 9.17
N LYS A 109 4.09 6.89 9.64
CA LYS A 109 4.20 7.34 11.06
C LYS A 109 3.30 6.57 12.04
N GLU A 110 2.54 5.59 11.58
CA GLU A 110 1.67 4.79 12.43
C GLU A 110 2.49 3.81 13.26
N ALA A 111 2.07 3.60 14.51
CA ALA A 111 2.66 2.61 15.40
C ALA A 111 2.52 1.21 14.77
N ARG A 112 3.61 0.72 14.17
CA ARG A 112 3.66 -0.63 13.59
C ARG A 112 3.84 -1.62 14.72
N VAL A 113 2.87 -2.53 14.89
CA VAL A 113 3.07 -3.73 15.69
C VAL A 113 3.59 -4.79 14.72
N PRO A 114 4.91 -5.09 14.71
CA PRO A 114 5.39 -6.18 13.87
C PRO A 114 4.60 -7.43 14.27
N VAL A 115 3.96 -8.10 13.32
CA VAL A 115 3.15 -9.31 13.61
C VAL A 115 3.95 -10.41 14.31
N LYS A 116 5.28 -10.35 14.24
CA LYS A 116 6.18 -11.18 15.05
C LYS A 116 6.03 -10.96 16.57
N ALA A 117 5.58 -9.78 17.00
CA ALA A 117 5.26 -9.46 18.38
C ALA A 117 3.90 -10.02 18.83
N LEU A 118 3.02 -10.41 17.89
CA LEU A 118 1.79 -11.12 18.24
C LEU A 118 2.13 -12.57 18.59
N SER A 119 1.70 -13.02 19.77
CA SER A 119 1.91 -14.40 20.16
C SER A 119 1.09 -15.36 19.28
N GLN A 120 1.44 -16.64 19.29
CA GLN A 120 0.63 -17.65 18.60
C GLN A 120 -0.83 -17.66 19.07
N LYS A 121 -1.07 -17.41 20.37
CA LYS A 121 -2.41 -17.37 20.95
C LYS A 121 -3.21 -16.16 20.44
N ASP A 122 -2.55 -15.02 20.24
CA ASP A 122 -3.21 -13.80 19.77
C ASP A 122 -3.64 -13.90 18.29
N ILE A 123 -2.81 -14.53 17.45
CA ILE A 123 -3.18 -14.82 16.05
C ILE A 123 -4.32 -15.85 16.01
N GLN A 124 -4.30 -16.86 16.89
CA GLN A 124 -5.39 -17.84 16.94
C GLN A 124 -6.70 -17.21 17.39
N SER A 125 -6.69 -16.36 18.43
CA SER A 125 -7.91 -15.67 18.86
C SER A 125 -8.46 -14.74 17.79
N LEU A 126 -7.60 -14.06 17.01
CA LEU A 126 -8.03 -13.27 15.85
C LEU A 126 -8.78 -14.13 14.83
N MET A 127 -8.22 -15.30 14.51
CA MET A 127 -8.84 -16.23 13.57
C MET A 127 -10.20 -16.74 14.09
N ASP A 128 -10.29 -17.03 15.39
CA ASP A 128 -11.52 -17.49 16.03
C ASP A 128 -12.61 -16.40 16.00
N ASP A 129 -12.25 -15.15 16.30
CA ASP A 129 -13.18 -14.01 16.24
C ASP A 129 -13.68 -13.77 14.81
N LEU A 130 -12.77 -13.77 13.84
CA LEU A 130 -13.10 -13.55 12.43
C LEU A 130 -13.86 -14.73 11.81
N SER A 131 -13.78 -15.93 12.38
CA SER A 131 -14.54 -17.10 11.90
C SER A 131 -16.05 -16.96 12.11
N ARG A 132 -16.47 -16.07 13.02
CA ARG A 132 -17.88 -15.76 13.30
C ARG A 132 -18.51 -14.84 12.27
N VAL A 133 -17.69 -14.17 11.46
CA VAL A 133 -18.16 -13.29 10.38
C VAL A 133 -18.61 -14.15 9.19
N THR A 134 -19.83 -13.90 8.71
CA THR A 134 -20.40 -14.63 7.57
C THR A 134 -19.67 -14.29 6.27
N ASP A 135 -19.31 -15.32 5.50
CA ASP A 135 -18.72 -15.17 4.15
C ASP A 135 -19.79 -14.86 3.10
N PRO A 136 -19.85 -13.64 2.55
CA PRO A 136 -20.87 -13.26 1.57
C PRO A 136 -20.58 -13.83 0.19
N ARG A 137 -19.42 -14.47 -0.01
CA ARG A 137 -19.02 -15.02 -1.31
C ARG A 137 -19.73 -16.33 -1.58
N LYS A 138 -20.06 -16.58 -2.85
CA LYS A 138 -20.61 -17.86 -3.29
C LYS A 138 -19.63 -18.99 -2.97
N ARG A 139 -20.13 -20.12 -2.45
CA ARG A 139 -19.32 -21.28 -2.03
C ARG A 139 -18.42 -21.85 -3.14
N ARG A 140 -18.87 -21.81 -4.39
CA ARG A 140 -18.11 -22.36 -5.53
C ARG A 140 -16.91 -21.48 -5.87
N GLY A 141 -15.71 -22.08 -5.85
CA GLY A 141 -14.47 -21.40 -6.26
C GLY A 141 -13.72 -20.69 -5.12
N ILE A 142 -14.13 -20.86 -3.86
CA ILE A 142 -13.39 -20.34 -2.71
C ILE A 142 -12.05 -21.07 -2.59
N ARG A 143 -10.95 -20.35 -2.85
CA ARG A 143 -9.57 -20.85 -2.67
C ARG A 143 -8.97 -20.49 -1.30
N HIS A 144 -9.33 -19.32 -0.79
CA HIS A 144 -8.91 -18.78 0.51
C HIS A 144 -10.17 -18.45 1.32
N SER A 145 -10.24 -18.90 2.57
CA SER A 145 -11.35 -18.56 3.48
C SER A 145 -11.37 -17.05 3.74
N GLN A 146 -12.55 -16.49 4.01
CA GLN A 146 -12.66 -15.07 4.30
C GLN A 146 -11.90 -14.73 5.60
N THR A 147 -12.01 -15.58 6.61
CA THR A 147 -11.23 -15.49 7.86
C THR A 147 -9.74 -15.33 7.58
N SER A 148 -9.17 -16.18 6.73
CA SER A 148 -7.74 -16.12 6.36
C SER A 148 -7.40 -14.82 5.63
N LEU A 149 -8.27 -14.36 4.72
CA LEU A 149 -8.07 -13.12 3.97
C LEU A 149 -8.13 -11.90 4.87
N VAL A 150 -9.15 -11.81 5.75
CA VAL A 150 -9.32 -10.69 6.68
C VAL A 150 -8.21 -10.67 7.72
N ALA A 151 -7.85 -11.82 8.30
CA ALA A 151 -6.72 -11.90 9.24
C ALA A 151 -5.40 -11.47 8.57
N THR A 152 -5.18 -11.87 7.31
CA THR A 152 -4.02 -11.40 6.53
C THR A 152 -4.02 -9.90 6.38
N LEU A 153 -5.16 -9.29 6.04
CA LEU A 153 -5.29 -7.84 5.90
C LEU A 153 -4.99 -7.13 7.22
N VAL A 154 -5.60 -7.56 8.32
CA VAL A 154 -5.37 -6.99 9.66
C VAL A 154 -3.90 -7.07 10.04
N CYS A 155 -3.29 -8.25 9.93
CA CYS A 155 -1.87 -8.43 10.26
C CYS A 155 -0.95 -7.62 9.34
N ALA A 156 -1.27 -7.52 8.04
CA ALA A 156 -0.51 -6.69 7.11
C ALA A 156 -0.59 -5.20 7.49
N ILE A 157 -1.78 -4.71 7.83
CA ILE A 157 -2.01 -3.32 8.28
C ILE A 157 -1.22 -3.05 9.58
N LEU A 158 -1.32 -3.93 10.58
CA LEU A 158 -0.54 -3.81 11.82
C LEU A 158 0.98 -3.80 11.56
N SER A 159 1.43 -4.53 10.54
CA SER A 159 2.83 -4.52 10.08
C SER A 159 3.21 -3.29 9.23
N GLY A 160 2.28 -2.36 8.99
CA GLY A 160 2.49 -1.12 8.26
C GLY A 160 2.20 -1.17 6.75
N ALA A 161 1.50 -2.20 6.25
CA ALA A 161 1.10 -2.25 4.84
C ALA A 161 -0.12 -1.35 4.58
N CYS A 162 0.06 -0.30 3.79
CA CYS A 162 -0.96 0.74 3.56
C CYS A 162 -1.83 0.55 2.29
N HIS A 163 -1.53 -0.44 1.45
CA HIS A 163 -2.25 -0.66 0.18
C HIS A 163 -2.25 -2.14 -0.22
N THR A 164 -3.21 -2.54 -1.06
CA THR A 164 -3.47 -3.97 -1.39
C THR A 164 -2.26 -4.68 -2.01
N LEU A 165 -1.42 -3.96 -2.75
CA LEU A 165 -0.18 -4.49 -3.31
C LEU A 165 0.83 -4.82 -2.22
N ALA A 166 1.13 -3.87 -1.32
CA ALA A 166 2.01 -4.12 -0.18
C ALA A 166 1.48 -5.24 0.72
N MET A 167 0.16 -5.34 0.92
CA MET A 167 -0.46 -6.43 1.68
C MET A 167 -0.22 -7.79 1.01
N ALA A 168 -0.30 -7.87 -0.32
CA ALA A 168 -0.03 -9.10 -1.07
C ALA A 168 1.45 -9.49 -1.05
N GLU A 169 2.35 -8.51 -1.17
CA GLU A 169 3.79 -8.73 -1.04
C GLU A 169 4.17 -9.20 0.36
N TRP A 170 3.61 -8.55 1.39
CA TRP A 170 3.74 -8.96 2.78
C TRP A 170 3.28 -10.40 2.99
N ALA A 171 2.08 -10.75 2.50
CA ALA A 171 1.52 -12.09 2.58
C ALA A 171 2.40 -13.16 1.90
N LYS A 172 3.00 -12.83 0.75
CA LYS A 172 3.91 -13.72 0.01
C LYS A 172 5.19 -14.02 0.80
N ASN A 173 5.72 -13.02 1.50
CA ASN A 173 7.00 -13.07 2.20
C ASN A 173 6.92 -13.61 3.64
N LEU A 174 5.75 -14.06 4.09
CA LEU A 174 5.58 -14.69 5.41
C LEU A 174 6.34 -16.03 5.53
N SER A 175 6.79 -16.32 6.75
CA SER A 175 7.31 -17.64 7.10
C SER A 175 6.23 -18.72 6.99
N ASN A 176 6.62 -19.97 6.73
CA ASN A 176 5.67 -21.08 6.61
C ASN A 176 4.84 -21.30 7.89
N ALA A 177 5.42 -21.02 9.07
CA ALA A 177 4.71 -21.08 10.33
C ALA A 177 3.56 -20.05 10.41
N LEU A 178 3.81 -18.79 9.99
CA LEU A 178 2.78 -17.76 9.96
C LEU A 178 1.74 -18.03 8.87
N LYS A 179 2.15 -18.51 7.69
CA LYS A 179 1.21 -18.92 6.62
C LYS A 179 0.25 -20.00 7.11
N LYS A 180 0.77 -21.01 7.84
CA LYS A 180 -0.06 -22.04 8.47
C LYS A 180 -1.04 -21.45 9.49
N ARG A 181 -0.58 -20.55 10.37
CA ARG A 181 -1.39 -19.93 11.43
C ARG A 181 -2.50 -19.03 10.87
N LEU A 182 -2.23 -18.29 9.80
CA LEU A 182 -3.24 -17.49 9.09
C LEU A 182 -4.18 -18.34 8.21
N GLY A 183 -4.08 -19.66 8.26
CA GLY A 183 -4.98 -20.57 7.55
C GLY A 183 -4.76 -20.60 6.03
N TYR A 184 -3.54 -20.38 5.56
CA TYR A 184 -3.27 -20.42 4.11
C TYR A 184 -3.49 -21.83 3.60
N ARG A 185 -3.96 -21.96 2.36
CA ARG A 185 -4.12 -23.29 1.76
C ARG A 185 -2.75 -23.81 1.33
N ARG A 186 -2.47 -25.08 1.61
CA ARG A 186 -1.31 -25.79 1.08
C ARG A 186 -1.65 -26.39 -0.27
N HIS A 187 -0.82 -26.18 -1.28
CA HIS A 187 -1.00 -26.77 -2.61
C HIS A 187 -0.98 -28.30 -2.49
N PRO A 188 -1.92 -29.03 -3.13
CA PRO A 188 -2.06 -30.48 -2.95
C PRO A 188 -0.81 -31.24 -3.39
N GLU A 189 -0.22 -30.85 -4.53
CA GLU A 189 0.95 -31.52 -5.13
C GLU A 189 2.27 -30.95 -4.61
N THR A 190 2.58 -29.69 -4.93
CA THR A 190 3.86 -29.03 -4.57
C THR A 190 4.05 -28.80 -3.07
N LYS A 191 3.01 -28.98 -2.25
CA LYS A 191 3.03 -28.77 -0.80
C LYS A 191 3.45 -27.36 -0.35
N VAL A 192 3.45 -26.37 -1.25
CA VAL A 192 3.75 -24.97 -0.96
C VAL A 192 2.51 -24.26 -0.40
N TRP A 193 2.70 -23.38 0.59
CA TRP A 193 1.63 -22.51 1.09
C TRP A 193 1.30 -21.41 0.07
N ILE A 194 0.03 -21.34 -0.33
CA ILE A 194 -0.44 -20.41 -1.35
C ILE A 194 -0.87 -19.11 -0.66
N ALA A 195 -0.13 -18.03 -0.90
CA ALA A 195 -0.51 -16.69 -0.45
C ALA A 195 -1.60 -16.08 -1.34
N PRO A 196 -2.52 -15.27 -0.78
CA PRO A 196 -3.50 -14.54 -1.57
C PRO A 196 -2.82 -13.47 -2.43
N SER A 197 -3.28 -13.32 -3.68
CA SER A 197 -2.80 -12.28 -4.60
C SER A 197 -3.45 -10.92 -4.33
N GLU A 198 -2.85 -9.83 -4.83
CA GLU A 198 -3.41 -8.47 -4.73
C GLU A 198 -4.88 -8.40 -5.19
N PRO A 199 -5.28 -8.93 -6.36
CA PRO A 199 -6.68 -8.88 -6.77
C PRO A 199 -7.61 -9.69 -5.89
N THR A 200 -7.09 -10.69 -5.18
CA THR A 200 -7.85 -11.51 -4.22
C THR A 200 -8.11 -10.73 -2.93
N LEU A 201 -7.08 -10.07 -2.40
CA LEU A 201 -7.19 -9.21 -1.22
C LEU A 201 -8.08 -8.00 -1.48
N ARG A 202 -7.93 -7.34 -2.64
CA ARG A 202 -8.78 -6.21 -3.04
C ARG A 202 -10.25 -6.61 -3.13
N ARG A 203 -10.56 -7.74 -3.77
CA ARG A 203 -11.95 -8.25 -3.85
C ARG A 203 -12.51 -8.63 -2.48
N ALA A 204 -11.67 -9.20 -1.62
CA ALA A 204 -12.08 -9.52 -0.25
C ALA A 204 -12.54 -8.25 0.47
N LEU A 205 -11.70 -7.21 0.51
CA LEU A 205 -12.01 -5.90 1.09
C LEU A 205 -13.32 -5.31 0.56
N GLN A 206 -13.53 -5.34 -0.75
CA GLN A 206 -14.74 -4.81 -1.39
C GLN A 206 -16.02 -5.58 -1.02
N SER A 207 -15.88 -6.82 -0.55
CA SER A 207 -17.01 -7.69 -0.21
C SER A 207 -17.28 -7.80 1.28
N LEU A 208 -16.50 -7.14 2.15
CA LEU A 208 -16.64 -7.31 3.60
C LEU A 208 -17.91 -6.65 4.14
N ASP A 209 -18.57 -7.34 5.06
CA ASP A 209 -19.53 -6.72 5.98
C ASP A 209 -18.73 -5.90 7.00
N VAL A 210 -18.61 -4.60 6.72
CA VAL A 210 -17.72 -3.68 7.45
C VAL A 210 -18.03 -3.70 8.95
N LEU A 211 -19.31 -3.64 9.33
CA LEU A 211 -19.74 -3.54 10.73
C LEU A 211 -19.36 -4.80 11.52
N LYS A 212 -19.60 -5.99 10.96
CA LYS A 212 -19.27 -7.24 11.66
C LYS A 212 -17.77 -7.45 11.79
N VAL A 213 -17.02 -7.11 10.74
CA VAL A 213 -15.56 -7.21 10.75
C VAL A 213 -14.98 -6.22 11.76
N GLU A 214 -15.48 -4.98 11.79
CA GLU A 214 -15.06 -3.95 12.75
C GLU A 214 -15.32 -4.39 14.19
N GLN A 215 -16.50 -4.94 14.48
CA GLN A 215 -16.83 -5.47 15.81
C GLN A 215 -15.88 -6.60 16.23
N ALA A 216 -15.59 -7.54 15.33
CA ALA A 216 -14.68 -8.65 15.61
C ALA A 216 -13.25 -8.16 15.87
N ILE A 217 -12.74 -7.25 15.04
CA ILE A 217 -11.38 -6.69 15.20
C ILE A 217 -11.28 -5.85 16.47
N SER A 218 -12.27 -4.99 16.73
CA SER A 218 -12.30 -4.13 17.92
C SER A 218 -12.28 -4.97 19.20
N GLY A 219 -13.16 -5.98 19.29
CA GLY A 219 -13.19 -6.88 20.44
C GLY A 219 -11.88 -7.65 20.65
N TRP A 220 -11.24 -8.06 19.56
CA TRP A 220 -9.92 -8.69 19.60
C TRP A 220 -8.82 -7.72 20.09
N LEU A 221 -8.76 -6.50 19.54
CA LEU A 221 -7.80 -5.47 19.93
C LEU A 221 -7.93 -5.10 21.41
N THR A 222 -9.15 -4.91 21.92
CA THR A 222 -9.39 -4.62 23.34
C THR A 222 -8.78 -5.69 24.24
N ARG A 223 -8.94 -6.98 23.88
CA ARG A 223 -8.35 -8.09 24.65
C ARG A 223 -6.83 -8.12 24.61
N ILE A 224 -6.23 -7.81 23.47
CA ILE A 224 -4.75 -7.77 23.37
C ILE A 224 -4.19 -6.63 24.19
N LEU A 225 -4.77 -5.43 24.08
CA LEU A 225 -4.28 -4.24 24.77
C LEU A 225 -4.47 -4.33 26.29
N ALA A 226 -5.54 -4.97 26.76
CA ALA A 226 -5.74 -5.26 28.18
C ALA A 226 -4.60 -6.12 28.75
N LYS A 227 -4.08 -7.09 27.99
CA LYS A 227 -2.92 -7.91 28.41
C LYS A 227 -1.61 -7.12 28.43
N SER A 228 -1.50 -6.08 27.60
CA SER A 228 -0.29 -5.28 27.46
C SER A 228 -0.11 -4.23 28.56
N GLY A 229 -1.03 -4.15 29.54
CA GLY A 229 -1.00 -3.14 30.62
C GLY A 229 -1.32 -1.70 30.16
N LEU A 230 -1.58 -1.49 28.86
CA LEU A 230 -1.87 -0.18 28.28
C LEU A 230 -3.31 0.30 28.54
N ALA A 231 -4.17 -0.59 29.05
CA ALA A 231 -5.57 -0.32 29.32
C ALA A 231 -5.85 0.32 30.70
N GLU A 232 -4.89 0.32 31.63
CA GLU A 232 -5.10 0.85 32.99
C GLU A 232 -5.11 2.39 33.06
N ASP A 233 -4.59 3.08 32.04
CA ASP A 233 -4.42 4.55 32.03
C ASP A 233 -5.61 5.36 31.48
N GLY A 234 -6.80 4.77 31.30
CA GLY A 234 -7.92 5.48 30.69
C GLY A 234 -7.67 5.95 29.24
N LYS A 235 -6.65 5.37 28.57
CA LYS A 235 -6.33 5.60 27.16
C LYS A 235 -7.42 4.98 26.29
N VAL A 236 -8.40 5.78 25.89
CA VAL A 236 -9.42 5.39 24.91
C VAL A 236 -8.75 5.17 23.56
N LEU A 237 -8.74 3.93 23.08
CA LEU A 237 -8.27 3.59 21.74
C LEU A 237 -9.36 3.94 20.73
N SER A 238 -9.14 4.96 19.92
CA SER A 238 -9.95 5.19 18.73
C SER A 238 -9.41 4.32 17.59
N VAL A 239 -10.22 3.35 17.14
CA VAL A 239 -9.90 2.43 16.03
C VAL A 239 -10.35 3.01 14.69
N ASP A 240 -11.37 3.87 14.70
CA ASP A 240 -11.65 4.77 13.58
C ASP A 240 -10.51 5.82 13.55
N GLY A 241 -10.00 6.19 12.39
CA GLY A 241 -8.83 7.09 12.24
C GLY A 241 -9.02 8.52 12.76
N LYS A 242 -10.04 8.74 13.61
CA LYS A 242 -10.35 9.96 14.33
C LYS A 242 -9.73 9.89 15.72
N THR A 243 -8.63 10.58 15.94
CA THR A 243 -8.12 10.83 17.28
C THR A 243 -9.12 11.70 18.06
N VAL A 244 -9.50 11.29 19.27
CA VAL A 244 -10.34 12.11 20.16
C VAL A 244 -9.60 13.43 20.46
N ARG A 245 -10.27 14.56 20.26
CA ARG A 245 -9.73 15.89 20.54
C ARG A 245 -9.45 16.00 22.04
N GLY A 246 -8.17 16.02 22.44
CA GLY A 246 -7.76 16.11 23.85
C GLY A 246 -6.78 15.04 24.34
N ALA A 247 -6.40 14.05 23.53
CA ALA A 247 -5.36 13.07 23.88
C ALA A 247 -3.93 13.66 23.82
N SER A 248 -3.65 14.67 24.65
CA SER A 248 -2.30 15.16 24.92
C SER A 248 -1.64 14.27 25.96
N LYS A 249 -0.40 13.83 25.71
CA LYS A 249 0.42 13.11 26.69
C LYS A 249 0.47 13.91 28.00
N ALA A 250 0.16 13.25 29.10
CA ALA A 250 0.66 13.63 30.41
C ALA A 250 2.16 13.33 30.40
N GLU A 251 2.98 14.33 30.11
CA GLU A 251 4.31 14.53 30.70
C GLU A 251 4.80 15.93 30.31
N GLY A 252 5.03 16.74 31.35
CA GLY A 252 5.19 18.19 31.26
C GLY A 252 6.58 18.68 30.86
N GLY A 253 6.66 20.01 30.77
CA GLY A 253 7.90 20.75 30.59
C GLY A 253 7.64 22.09 29.92
N GLN A 254 7.09 23.06 30.65
CA GLN A 254 7.17 24.47 30.27
C GLN A 254 8.63 24.91 30.26
N LYS A 255 9.06 25.52 29.16
CA LYS A 255 9.69 26.84 29.11
C LYS A 255 9.63 27.38 27.69
#